data_AF-A0A924FMR9-F1
#
_entry.id   AF-A0A924FMR9-F1
#
_cell.length_a   1.000
_cell.length_b   1.000
_cell.length_c   1.000
_cell.angle_alpha   90.00
_cell.angle_beta   90.00
_cell.angle_gamma   90.00
#
_symmetry.space_group_name_H-M   'P 1'
#
loop_
_entity.id
_entity.type
_entity.pdbx_description
1 polymer ?
#
loop_
_entity_poly.entity_id
_entity_poly.type
_entity_poly.pdbx_seq_one_letter_code
_entity_poly.pdbx_strand_id
1 'polypeptide(L)' 'MPDAPDDLPNISAAHIDVPDLAKLAPPTVATHPPRILLLYGSLRERSFSRLLTLEAERLLRHFGA' A
#
# COMPACT_ATOMS: atom_id res chain seq x y z
N MET A 1 3.98 10.02 -41.04
CA MET A 1 4.27 8.81 -40.25
C MET A 1 3.74 9.08 -38.86
N PRO A 2 2.65 8.42 -38.42
CA PRO A 2 1.85 8.89 -37.28
C PRO A 2 2.27 8.27 -35.93
N ASP A 3 3.52 7.82 -35.79
CA ASP A 3 4.05 7.33 -34.52
C ASP A 3 5.12 8.29 -34.00
N ALA A 4 4.75 9.54 -33.78
CA ALA A 4 5.57 10.42 -32.95
C ALA A 4 5.32 10.02 -31.48
N PRO A 5 6.35 9.89 -30.64
CA PRO A 5 6.21 9.43 -29.25
C PRO A 5 5.29 10.31 -28.38
N ASP A 6 4.93 11.50 -28.87
CA ASP A 6 4.08 12.47 -28.17
C ASP A 6 2.63 12.54 -28.72
N ASP A 7 2.26 11.70 -29.70
CA ASP A 7 0.88 11.66 -30.22
C ASP A 7 0.00 10.75 -29.34
N LEU A 8 -0.51 11.33 -28.25
CA LEU A 8 -1.35 10.65 -27.26
C LEU A 8 -2.78 11.24 -27.28
N PRO A 9 -3.57 11.01 -28.34
CA PRO A 9 -4.83 11.73 -28.60
C PRO A 9 -5.94 11.44 -27.57
N ASN A 10 -5.83 10.31 -26.86
CA ASN A 10 -6.78 9.89 -25.83
C ASN A 10 -6.35 10.31 -24.41
N ILE A 11 -5.28 11.08 -24.26
CA ILE A 11 -4.75 11.50 -22.96
C ILE A 11 -5.05 12.99 -22.72
N SER A 12 -5.59 13.29 -21.53
CA SER A 12 -5.67 14.66 -21.04
C SER A 12 -4.30 15.10 -20.52
N ALA A 13 -3.66 16.04 -21.21
CA ALA A 13 -2.36 16.58 -20.83
C ALA A 13 -2.35 17.21 -19.42
N ALA A 14 -3.49 17.69 -18.92
CA ALA A 14 -3.60 18.24 -17.57
C ALA A 14 -3.45 17.18 -16.46
N HIS A 15 -3.52 15.89 -16.78
CA HIS A 15 -3.45 14.79 -15.81
C HIS A 15 -2.27 13.85 -16.06
N ILE A 16 -1.41 14.16 -17.04
CA ILE A 16 -0.19 13.38 -17.26
C ILE A 16 0.90 13.87 -16.31
N ASP A 17 1.22 13.06 -15.31
CA ASP A 17 2.34 13.31 -14.42
C ASP A 17 3.50 12.39 -14.79
N VAL A 18 4.63 12.95 -15.21
CA VAL A 18 5.80 12.16 -15.62
C VAL A 18 6.45 11.53 -14.38
N PRO A 19 6.70 10.21 -14.35
CA PRO A 19 7.34 9.55 -13.22
C PRO A 19 8.72 10.16 -12.92
N ASP A 20 8.96 10.43 -11.64
CA ASP A 20 10.24 10.93 -11.13
C ASP A 20 10.52 10.23 -9.80
N LEU A 21 11.76 9.77 -9.60
CA LEU A 21 12.18 9.11 -8.37
C LEU A 21 12.00 10.02 -7.15
N ALA A 22 12.14 11.34 -7.32
CA ALA A 22 11.93 12.30 -6.23
C ALA A 22 10.49 12.30 -5.70
N LYS A 23 9.50 11.88 -6.52
CA LYS A 23 8.07 11.83 -6.14
C LYS A 23 7.71 10.59 -5.32
N LEU A 24 8.60 9.60 -5.24
CA LEU A 24 8.37 8.39 -4.43
C LEU A 24 8.62 8.64 -2.94
N ALA A 25 9.49 9.60 -2.61
CA ALA A 25 9.74 9.97 -1.23
C ALA A 25 8.54 10.74 -0.68
N PRO A 26 7.98 10.34 0.48
CA PRO A 26 6.93 11.14 1.10
C PRO A 26 7.53 12.52 1.48
N PRO A 27 6.79 13.62 1.26
CA PRO A 27 7.26 14.96 1.63
C PRO A 27 7.48 15.10 3.15
N THR A 28 6.86 14.24 3.95
CA THR A 28 7.09 14.14 5.38
C THR A 28 6.99 12.68 5.81
N VAL A 29 8.00 12.19 6.53
CA VAL A 29 8.00 10.83 7.08
C VAL A 29 7.03 10.78 8.26
N ALA A 30 6.14 9.78 8.25
CA ALA A 30 5.22 9.57 9.36
C ALA A 30 5.98 9.18 10.64
N THR A 31 5.65 9.84 11.75
CA THR A 31 6.28 9.60 13.07
C THR A 31 5.44 8.71 13.98
N HIS A 32 4.20 8.41 13.59
CA HIS A 32 3.33 7.50 14.34
C HIS A 32 3.61 6.03 13.98
N PRO A 33 3.28 5.08 14.86
CA PRO A 33 3.30 3.65 14.55
C PRO A 33 2.53 3.29 13.28
N PRO A 34 3.00 2.31 12.46
CA PRO A 34 2.24 1.79 11.32
C PRO A 34 0.88 1.23 11.74
N ARG A 35 -0.19 1.65 11.06
CA ARG A 35 -1.56 1.21 11.38
C ARG A 35 -1.96 0.04 10.49
N ILE A 36 -2.02 -1.16 11.06
CA ILE A 36 -2.27 -2.40 10.33
C ILE A 36 -3.58 -3.02 10.80
N LEU A 37 -4.53 -3.21 9.89
CA LEU A 37 -5.77 -3.94 10.14
C LEU A 37 -5.55 -5.43 9.84
N LEU A 38 -5.79 -6.29 10.83
CA LEU A 38 -5.72 -7.73 10.67
C LEU A 38 -7.12 -8.34 10.57
N LEU A 39 -7.35 -9.13 9.52
CA LEU A 39 -8.61 -9.84 9.28
C LEU A 39 -8.34 -11.35 9.21
N TYR A 40 -9.29 -12.18 9.66
CA TYR A 40 -9.21 -13.63 9.57
C TYR A 40 -10.48 -14.23 8.95
N GLY A 41 -10.33 -15.29 8.17
CA GLY A 41 -11.39 -15.85 7.32
C GLY A 41 -12.22 -17.00 7.91
N SER A 42 -12.30 -17.16 9.23
CA SER A 42 -13.07 -18.26 9.84
C SER A 42 -13.68 -17.88 11.18
N LEU A 43 -14.98 -18.15 11.33
CA LEU A 43 -15.77 -17.95 12.54
C LEU A 43 -15.91 -19.22 13.40
N ARG A 44 -15.23 -20.30 13.04
CA ARG A 44 -15.25 -21.55 13.82
C ARG A 44 -14.75 -21.28 15.24
N GLU A 45 -15.28 -22.03 16.19
CA GLU A 45 -14.86 -21.96 17.60
C GLU A 45 -13.33 -22.06 17.74
N ARG A 46 -12.73 -23.06 17.08
CA ARG A 46 -11.28 -23.20 16.89
C ARG A 46 -10.87 -22.80 15.48
N SER A 47 -10.47 -21.53 15.32
CA SER A 47 -10.04 -20.95 14.05
C SER A 47 -8.52 -20.75 14.02
N PHE A 48 -7.80 -21.57 13.24
CA PHE A 48 -6.34 -21.43 13.10
C PHE A 48 -5.93 -20.12 12.41
N SER A 49 -6.75 -19.60 11.49
CA SER A 49 -6.51 -18.28 10.91
C SER A 49 -6.62 -17.18 11.96
N ARG A 50 -7.61 -17.24 12.87
CA ARG A 50 -7.69 -16.32 14.02
C ARG A 50 -6.46 -16.45 14.93
N LEU A 51 -6.04 -17.67 15.27
CA LEU A 51 -4.86 -17.88 16.11
C LEU A 51 -3.59 -17.32 15.48
N LEU A 52 -3.37 -17.57 14.18
CA LEU A 52 -2.24 -17.00 13.45
C LEU A 52 -2.29 -15.47 13.40
N THR A 53 -3.47 -14.89 13.17
CA THR A 53 -3.67 -13.44 13.21
C THR A 53 -3.28 -12.85 14.57
N LEU A 54 -3.59 -13.52 15.69
CA LEU A 54 -3.21 -13.05 17.03
C LEU A 54 -1.69 -13.13 17.27
N GLU A 55 -1.01 -14.16 16.76
CA GLU A 55 0.46 -14.20 16.84
C GLU A 55 1.10 -13.13 15.94
N ALA A 56 0.53 -12.87 14.75
CA ALA A 56 0.98 -11.78 13.89
C ALA A 56 0.81 -10.40 14.58
N GLU A 57 -0.31 -10.19 15.30
CA GLU A 57 -0.50 -8.98 16.10
C GLU A 57 0.63 -8.78 17.13
N ARG A 58 1.02 -9.84 17.84
CA ARG A 58 2.10 -9.76 18.83
C ARG A 58 3.43 -9.38 18.19
N LEU A 59 3.75 -9.97 17.02
CA LEU A 59 4.96 -9.62 16.27
C LEU A 59 4.93 -8.18 15.79
N LEU A 60 3.79 -7.72 15.25
CA LEU A 60 3.65 -6.34 14.78
C LEU A 60 3.83 -5.32 15.91
N ARG A 61 3.22 -5.56 17.07
CA ARG A 61 3.43 -4.73 18.26
C ARG A 61 4.90 -4.71 18.71
N HIS A 62 5.57 -5.87 18.65
CA HIS A 62 7.01 -5.95 18.93
C HIS A 62 7.85 -5.15 17.95
N PHE A 63 7.45 -5.09 16.67
CA PHE A 63 8.11 -4.28 15.64
C PHE A 63 7.73 -2.79 15.69
N GLY A 64 6.86 -2.37 16.62
CA GLY A 64 6.50 -0.97 16.82
C GLY A 64 5.27 -0.50 16.04
N ALA A 65 4.40 -1.41 15.61
CA ALA A 65 3.05 -1.11 15.13
C ALA A 65 2.07 -0.84 16.28
#